data_AF-A0A968RAE4-F1
#
_entry.id   AF-A0A968RAE4-F1
#
_cell.length_a   1.000
_cell.length_b   1.000
_cell.length_c   1.000
_cell.angle_alpha   90.00
_cell.angle_beta   90.00
_cell.angle_gamma   90.00
#
_symmetry.space_group_name_H-M   'P 1'
#
loop_
_entity.id
_entity.type
_entity.pdbx_description
1 polymer ?
#
loop_
_entity_poly.entity_id
_entity_poly.type
_entity_poly.pdbx_seq_one_letter_code
_entity_poly.pdbx_strand_id
1 'polypeptide(L)'
;MSQDTIESILQEKRLFQPPAEFSATARIKSLQEYQALYNKAKADPQAFWAELADRELDWFQKWDAVLDWQPPFAKWFVNGKINISYNCLDRHLTTWRKNKAALIWEGEPGDSRTLTYAQLHREVCQMANVIKELGVQKGDRVGIYMPMIPEA
;
A
#
# COMPACT_ATOMS: atom_id res chain seq x y z
N MET A 1 -22.07 25.85 21.23
CA MET A 1 -21.93 24.75 22.21
C MET A 1 -22.63 23.54 21.61
N SER A 2 -21.90 22.69 20.89
CA SER A 2 -22.44 21.43 20.39
C SER A 2 -22.61 20.48 21.58
N GLN A 3 -23.83 20.03 21.84
CA GLN A 3 -24.09 19.01 22.86
C GLN A 3 -23.65 17.65 22.31
N ASP A 4 -22.73 17.00 23.02
CA ASP A 4 -22.29 15.64 22.72
C ASP A 4 -23.47 14.68 22.90
N THR A 5 -23.92 14.07 21.80
CA THR A 5 -25.17 13.27 21.74
C THR A 5 -24.98 11.81 22.18
N ILE A 6 -23.81 11.47 22.74
CA ILE A 6 -23.48 10.12 23.25
C ILE A 6 -22.86 10.27 24.64
N GLU A 7 -23.65 10.06 25.69
CA GLU A 7 -23.14 9.96 27.07
C GLU A 7 -22.71 8.51 27.36
N SER A 8 -21.42 8.22 27.19
CA SER A 8 -20.82 7.00 27.73
C SER A 8 -20.49 7.22 29.21
N ILE A 9 -21.29 6.63 30.10
CA ILE A 9 -21.12 6.75 31.57
C ILE A 9 -19.82 6.04 32.04
N LEU A 10 -19.33 5.06 31.29
CA LEU A 10 -18.08 4.35 31.60
C LEU A 10 -16.90 5.05 30.91
N GLN A 11 -16.13 5.80 31.71
CA GLN A 11 -14.81 6.26 31.31
C GLN A 11 -13.80 5.14 31.52
N GLU A 12 -13.54 4.37 30.47
CA GLU A 12 -12.50 3.34 30.48
C GLU A 12 -11.11 3.98 30.40
N LYS A 13 -10.32 3.87 31.48
CA LYS A 13 -8.98 4.47 31.62
C LYS A 13 -7.84 3.44 31.60
N ARG A 14 -8.14 2.14 31.46
CA ARG A 14 -7.11 1.10 31.42
C ARG A 14 -6.28 1.24 30.15
N LEU A 15 -4.97 1.19 30.34
CA LEU A 15 -4.00 1.15 29.26
C LEU A 15 -3.50 -0.29 29.11
N PHE A 16 -3.66 -0.85 27.91
CA PHE A 16 -3.19 -2.20 27.59
C PHE A 16 -1.87 -2.10 26.83
N GLN A 17 -0.78 -2.49 27.49
CA GLN A 17 0.53 -2.54 26.85
C GLN A 17 0.61 -3.73 25.90
N PRO A 18 1.29 -3.60 24.75
CA PRO A 18 1.53 -4.74 23.88
C PRO A 18 2.36 -5.80 24.63
N PRO A 19 2.07 -7.10 24.44
CA PRO A 19 2.92 -8.16 24.97
C PRO A 19 4.38 -7.97 24.52
N ALA A 20 5.33 -8.22 25.42
CA ALA A 20 6.75 -7.96 25.17
C ALA A 20 7.29 -8.75 23.96
N GLU A 21 6.84 -10.01 23.80
CA GLU A 21 7.21 -10.88 22.68
C GLU A 21 6.76 -10.32 21.33
N PHE A 22 5.55 -9.75 21.27
CA PHE A 22 5.05 -9.08 20.07
C PHE A 22 5.85 -7.81 19.79
N SER A 23 6.06 -6.97 20.81
CA SER A 23 6.78 -5.70 20.66
C SER A 23 8.22 -5.89 20.16
N ALA A 24 8.89 -6.98 20.56
CA ALA A 24 10.26 -7.27 20.15
C ALA A 24 10.43 -7.52 18.63
N THR A 25 9.38 -8.02 17.96
CA THR A 25 9.39 -8.35 16.53
C THR A 25 8.66 -7.32 15.66
N ALA A 26 8.03 -6.33 16.29
CA ALA A 26 7.34 -5.24 15.59
C ALA A 26 8.32 -4.31 14.85
N ARG A 27 7.80 -3.60 13.84
CA ARG A 27 8.57 -2.55 13.12
C ARG A 27 8.85 -1.33 13.98
N ILE A 28 8.00 -1.06 14.96
CA ILE A 28 8.14 -0.01 15.97
C ILE A 28 7.96 -0.70 17.33
N LYS A 29 9.01 -0.75 18.13
CA LYS A 29 9.09 -1.63 19.30
C LYS A 29 8.69 -0.96 20.60
N SER A 30 8.57 0.37 20.61
CA SER A 30 8.22 1.13 21.81
C SER A 30 7.57 2.47 21.46
N LEU A 31 6.92 3.06 22.46
CA LEU A 31 6.38 4.42 22.35
C LEU A 31 7.49 5.45 22.10
N GLN A 32 8.69 5.23 22.63
CA GLN A 32 9.82 6.12 22.42
C GLN A 32 10.29 6.08 20.96
N GLU A 33 10.40 4.89 20.35
CA GLU A 33 10.72 4.75 18.93
C GLU A 33 9.65 5.40 18.05
N TYR A 34 8.37 5.19 18.37
CA TYR A 34 7.27 5.88 17.71
C TYR A 34 7.43 7.41 17.78
N GLN A 35 7.68 7.94 18.98
CA GLN A 35 7.79 9.38 19.18
C GLN A 35 8.99 9.96 18.43
N ALA A 36 10.11 9.24 18.39
CA ALA A 36 11.28 9.64 17.61
C ALA A 36 10.95 9.68 16.10
N LEU A 37 10.27 8.65 15.57
CA LEU A 37 9.84 8.60 14.18
C LEU A 37 8.87 9.74 13.85
N TYR A 38 7.89 9.98 14.72
CA TYR A 38 6.92 11.07 14.59
C TYR A 38 7.61 12.43 14.60
N ASN A 39 8.53 12.66 15.53
CA ASN A 39 9.28 13.91 15.62
C ASN A 39 10.14 14.14 14.38
N LYS A 40 10.77 13.09 13.82
CA LYS A 40 11.50 13.16 12.55
C LYS A 40 10.57 13.58 11.41
N ALA A 41 9.42 12.92 11.26
CA ALA A 41 8.44 13.25 10.23
C ALA A 41 7.86 14.67 10.38
N LYS A 42 7.69 15.15 11.62
CA LYS A 42 7.20 16.50 11.91
C LYS A 42 8.24 17.59 11.63
N ALA A 43 9.52 17.32 11.91
CA ALA A 43 10.60 18.29 11.75
C ALA A 43 10.87 18.61 10.28
N ASP A 44 10.90 17.60 9.41
CA ASP A 44 11.01 17.77 7.96
C ASP A 44 10.16 16.72 7.23
N PRO A 45 8.88 17.04 6.94
CA PRO A 45 7.99 16.12 6.25
C PRO A 45 8.47 15.74 4.86
N GLN A 46 9.09 16.67 4.11
CA GLN A 46 9.50 16.41 2.73
C GLN A 46 10.69 15.46 2.70
N ALA A 47 11.71 15.68 3.52
CA ALA A 47 12.85 14.77 3.61
C ALA A 47 12.42 13.38 4.11
N PHE A 48 11.52 13.33 5.11
CA PHE A 48 10.99 12.08 5.64
C PHE A 48 10.28 11.25 4.56
N TRP A 49 9.36 11.86 3.82
CA TRP A 49 8.62 11.16 2.76
C TRP A 49 9.49 10.84 1.55
N ALA A 50 10.48 11.68 1.23
CA ALA A 50 11.45 11.38 0.17
C ALA A 50 12.25 10.11 0.48
N GLU A 51 12.76 9.98 1.70
CA GLU A 51 13.53 8.81 2.14
C GLU A 51 12.68 7.54 2.05
N LEU A 52 11.44 7.57 2.54
CA LEU A 52 10.54 6.42 2.48
C LEU A 52 10.16 6.06 1.05
N ALA A 53 9.80 7.05 0.23
CA ALA A 53 9.44 6.80 -1.17
C ALA A 53 10.63 6.26 -1.99
N ASP A 54 11.86 6.64 -1.63
CA ASP A 54 13.07 6.12 -2.27
C ASP A 54 13.39 4.69 -1.85
N ARG A 55 13.19 4.37 -0.57
CA ARG A 55 13.51 3.05 -0.02
C ARG A 55 12.46 1.99 -0.35
N GLU A 56 11.17 2.34 -0.30
CA GLU A 56 10.08 1.36 -0.32
C GLU A 56 9.50 1.10 -1.73
N LEU A 57 9.75 2.00 -2.68
CA LEU A 57 9.16 1.98 -4.03
C LEU A 57 10.23 2.08 -5.11
N ASP A 58 9.99 1.36 -6.21
CA ASP A 58 10.83 1.40 -7.40
C ASP A 58 10.28 2.44 -8.37
N TRP A 59 11.14 3.39 -8.76
CA TRP A 59 10.81 4.49 -9.66
C TRP A 59 11.54 4.33 -10.99
N PHE A 60 10.83 4.51 -12.09
CA PHE A 60 11.45 4.60 -13.43
C PHE A 60 12.08 5.97 -13.65
N GLN A 61 11.52 7.01 -13.03
CA GLN A 61 12.08 8.35 -13.00
C GLN A 61 11.83 8.95 -11.62
N LYS A 62 12.88 9.47 -11.00
CA LYS A 62 12.77 10.19 -9.73
C LYS A 62 12.01 11.50 -9.91
N TRP A 63 11.29 11.86 -8.86
CA TRP A 63 10.57 13.12 -8.79
C TRP A 63 11.54 14.31 -8.70
N ASP A 64 11.10 15.47 -9.18
CA ASP A 64 11.87 16.72 -9.09
C ASP A 64 11.60 17.43 -7.74
N ALA A 65 10.39 17.28 -7.22
CA ALA A 65 9.96 17.85 -5.94
C ALA A 65 9.07 16.87 -5.18
N VAL A 66 9.25 16.78 -3.86
CA VAL A 66 8.47 15.86 -3.00
C VAL A 66 7.04 16.35 -2.84
N LEU A 67 6.85 17.65 -2.62
CA LEU A 67 5.54 18.23 -2.35
C LEU A 67 5.43 19.63 -2.96
N ASP A 68 4.42 19.81 -3.80
CA ASP A 68 3.92 21.11 -4.25
C ASP A 68 2.55 21.33 -3.59
N TRP A 69 2.52 22.21 -2.58
CA TRP A 69 1.36 22.39 -1.71
C TRP A 69 0.50 23.58 -2.14
N GLN A 70 -0.43 23.33 -3.07
CA GLN A 70 -1.38 24.33 -3.57
C GLN A 70 -2.83 23.86 -3.36
N PRO A 71 -3.40 24.02 -2.15
CA PRO A 71 -4.77 23.58 -1.87
C PRO A 71 -5.79 24.20 -2.85
N PRO A 72 -6.77 23.41 -3.36
CA PRO A 72 -7.05 22.02 -3.04
C PRO A 72 -6.23 20.99 -3.85
N PHE A 73 -5.38 21.42 -4.76
CA PHE A 73 -4.61 20.59 -5.71
C PHE A 73 -3.17 20.34 -5.25
N ALA A 74 -2.98 19.72 -4.09
CA ALA A 74 -1.66 19.29 -3.65
C ALA A 74 -1.10 18.19 -4.56
N LYS A 75 0.18 18.29 -4.94
CA LYS A 75 0.88 17.28 -5.75
C LYS A 75 2.04 16.71 -4.95
N TRP A 76 2.12 15.38 -4.93
CA TRP A 76 3.21 14.64 -4.32
C TRP A 76 4.09 13.99 -5.38
N PHE A 77 5.40 13.99 -5.16
CA PHE A 77 6.42 13.38 -6.03
C PHE A 77 6.29 13.86 -7.49
N VAL A 78 6.36 15.18 -7.67
CA VAL A 78 6.14 15.88 -8.95
C VAL A 78 7.09 15.33 -10.02
N ASN A 79 6.54 15.01 -11.20
CA ASN A 79 7.22 14.41 -12.35
C ASN A 79 7.83 13.01 -12.12
N GLY A 80 7.65 12.42 -10.94
CA GLY A 80 8.05 11.04 -10.67
C GLY A 80 7.26 10.06 -11.55
N LYS A 81 7.94 9.06 -12.11
CA LYS A 81 7.32 8.01 -12.93
C LYS A 81 7.43 6.66 -12.23
N ILE A 82 6.28 6.05 -12.00
CA ILE A 82 6.13 4.76 -11.34
C ILE A 82 5.00 3.97 -12.01
N ASN A 83 5.01 2.66 -11.84
CA ASN A 83 3.89 1.79 -12.20
C ASN A 83 3.53 0.94 -10.97
N ILE A 84 2.24 0.91 -10.65
CA ILE A 84 1.73 0.19 -9.47
C ILE A 84 1.87 -1.32 -9.63
N SER A 85 1.50 -1.88 -10.79
CA SER A 85 1.65 -3.31 -11.08
C SER A 85 3.11 -3.75 -11.00
N TYR A 86 4.06 -2.93 -11.50
CA TYR A 86 5.49 -3.21 -11.38
C TYR A 86 5.95 -3.34 -9.91
N ASN A 87 5.52 -2.42 -9.06
CA ASN A 87 5.85 -2.42 -7.63
C ASN A 87 5.15 -3.55 -6.85
N CYS A 88 3.95 -3.93 -7.28
CA CYS A 88 3.18 -5.00 -6.65
C CYS A 88 3.59 -6.40 -7.13
N LEU A 89 4.11 -6.54 -8.36
CA LEU A 89 4.34 -7.84 -9.00
C LEU A 89 5.76 -7.96 -9.59
N ASP A 90 6.06 -7.20 -10.64
CA ASP A 90 7.24 -7.42 -11.48
C ASP A 90 8.57 -7.37 -10.71
N ARG A 91 8.75 -6.40 -9.80
CA ARG A 91 9.98 -6.27 -9.00
C ARG A 91 10.25 -7.49 -8.13
N HIS A 92 9.22 -8.27 -7.79
CA HIS A 92 9.37 -9.46 -6.96
C HIS A 92 9.80 -10.69 -7.76
N LEU A 93 9.63 -10.70 -9.08
CA LEU A 93 9.94 -11.84 -9.96
C LEU A 93 11.43 -12.15 -10.08
N THR A 94 12.30 -11.17 -9.83
CA THR A 94 13.76 -11.34 -9.86
C THR A 94 14.33 -11.73 -8.48
N THR A 95 13.47 -11.88 -7.47
CA THR A 95 13.86 -12.20 -6.10
C THR A 95 13.41 -13.61 -5.73
N TRP A 96 13.76 -14.06 -4.52
CA TRP A 96 13.25 -15.31 -3.93
C TRP A 96 11.70 -15.37 -3.89
N ARG A 97 11.02 -14.22 -3.96
CA ARG A 97 9.55 -14.13 -3.92
C ARG A 97 8.87 -14.61 -5.19
N LYS A 98 9.60 -14.84 -6.30
CA LYS A 98 9.03 -15.31 -7.58
C LYS A 98 8.03 -16.47 -7.41
N ASN A 99 8.40 -17.47 -6.61
CA ASN A 99 7.58 -18.66 -6.33
C ASN A 99 6.88 -18.60 -4.97
N LYS A 100 6.95 -17.47 -4.26
CA LYS A 100 6.20 -17.26 -3.02
C LYS A 100 4.73 -17.03 -3.38
N ALA A 101 3.82 -17.56 -2.55
CA ALA A 101 2.41 -17.20 -2.60
C ALA A 101 2.23 -15.67 -2.55
N ALA A 102 1.58 -15.11 -3.57
CA ALA A 102 1.22 -13.70 -3.68
C ALA A 102 -0.24 -13.49 -3.28
N LEU A 103 -1.12 -14.36 -3.78
CA LEU A 103 -2.54 -14.36 -3.47
C LEU A 103 -2.91 -15.74 -2.93
N ILE A 104 -3.48 -15.78 -1.73
CA ILE A 104 -4.12 -16.97 -1.16
C ILE A 104 -5.59 -16.60 -1.05
N TRP A 105 -6.41 -17.23 -1.87
CA TRP A 105 -7.84 -17.01 -1.94
C TRP A 105 -8.58 -18.23 -1.39
N GLU A 106 -9.64 -17.96 -0.64
CA GLU A 106 -10.55 -18.93 -0.05
C GLU A 106 -11.97 -18.49 -0.41
N GLY A 107 -12.73 -19.38 -1.04
CA GLY A 107 -14.12 -19.19 -1.45
C GLY A 107 -15.10 -20.01 -0.61
N GLU A 108 -16.38 -19.82 -0.87
CA GLU A 108 -17.46 -20.59 -0.23
C GLU A 108 -18.03 -21.60 -1.25
N PRO A 109 -18.04 -22.93 -0.99
CA PRO A 109 -17.74 -23.64 0.25
C PRO A 109 -16.38 -24.37 0.22
N GLY A 110 -15.29 -23.69 0.57
CA GLY A 110 -13.97 -24.31 0.78
C GLY A 110 -13.08 -24.43 -0.46
N ASP A 111 -13.44 -23.78 -1.57
CA ASP A 111 -12.55 -23.65 -2.71
C ASP A 111 -11.34 -22.79 -2.30
N SER A 112 -10.14 -23.27 -2.55
CA SER A 112 -8.93 -22.51 -2.28
C SER A 112 -8.07 -22.39 -3.53
N ARG A 113 -7.44 -21.23 -3.70
CA ARG A 113 -6.50 -20.99 -4.79
C ARG A 113 -5.32 -20.19 -4.28
N THR A 114 -4.13 -20.72 -4.51
CA THR A 114 -2.89 -20.00 -4.25
C THR A 114 -2.22 -19.66 -5.57
N LEU A 115 -2.00 -18.36 -5.81
CA LEU A 115 -1.21 -17.87 -6.94
C LEU A 115 0.12 -17.37 -6.41
N THR A 116 1.21 -17.90 -6.95
CA THR A 116 2.56 -17.35 -6.75
C THR A 116 2.71 -16.01 -7.47
N TYR A 117 3.72 -15.20 -7.12
CA TYR A 117 4.00 -13.95 -7.84
C TYR A 117 4.17 -14.17 -9.35
N ALA A 118 4.85 -15.24 -9.76
CA ALA A 118 5.03 -15.56 -11.18
C ALA A 118 3.72 -15.95 -11.89
N GLN A 119 2.82 -16.67 -11.22
CA GLN A 119 1.51 -17.01 -11.79
C GLN A 119 0.62 -15.77 -11.88
N LEU A 120 0.55 -14.98 -10.80
CA LEU A 120 -0.26 -13.76 -10.77
C LEU A 120 0.22 -12.75 -11.82
N HIS A 121 1.54 -12.58 -11.98
CA HIS A 121 2.11 -11.75 -13.05
C HIS A 121 1.65 -12.19 -14.43
N ARG A 122 1.66 -13.50 -14.71
CA ARG A 122 1.20 -14.04 -15.99
C ARG A 122 -0.26 -13.71 -16.26
N GLU A 123 -1.15 -13.95 -15.29
CA GLU A 123 -2.60 -13.66 -15.43
C GLU A 123 -2.84 -12.16 -15.66
N VAL A 124 -2.15 -11.31 -14.90
CA VAL A 124 -2.24 -9.84 -15.05
C VAL A 124 -1.75 -9.39 -16.42
N CYS A 125 -0.63 -9.93 -16.92
CA CYS A 125 -0.13 -9.60 -18.26
C CYS A 125 -1.07 -10.09 -19.37
N GLN A 126 -1.71 -11.24 -19.20
CA GLN A 126 -2.72 -11.73 -20.15
C GLN A 126 -3.91 -10.78 -20.21
N MET A 127 -4.48 -10.40 -19.06
CA MET A 127 -5.60 -9.46 -19.02
C MET A 127 -5.21 -8.06 -19.54
N ALA A 128 -4.01 -7.58 -19.22
CA ALA A 128 -3.51 -6.31 -19.73
C ALA A 128 -3.40 -6.28 -21.26
N ASN A 129 -3.00 -7.40 -21.89
CA ASN A 129 -2.97 -7.49 -23.35
C ASN A 129 -4.38 -7.51 -23.95
N VAL A 130 -5.33 -8.22 -23.35
CA VAL A 130 -6.75 -8.20 -23.78
C VAL A 130 -7.32 -6.78 -23.71
N ILE A 131 -7.11 -6.07 -22.59
CA ILE A 131 -7.59 -4.69 -22.42
C ILE A 131 -6.96 -3.74 -23.45
N LYS A 132 -5.68 -3.92 -23.79
CA LYS A 132 -5.01 -3.17 -24.86
C LYS A 132 -5.58 -3.47 -26.24
N GLU A 133 -5.88 -4.74 -26.55
CA GLU A 133 -6.51 -5.14 -27.82
C GLU A 133 -7.91 -4.56 -27.98
N LEU A 134 -8.64 -4.38 -26.87
CA LEU A 134 -9.92 -3.67 -26.84
C LEU A 134 -9.79 -2.14 -27.01
N GLY A 135 -8.56 -1.62 -27.15
CA GLY A 135 -8.29 -0.23 -27.47
C GLY A 135 -8.15 0.71 -26.27
N VAL A 136 -8.11 0.19 -25.04
CA VAL A 136 -7.96 1.02 -23.83
C VAL A 136 -6.58 1.67 -23.77
N GLN A 137 -6.55 2.97 -23.49
CA GLN A 137 -5.36 3.80 -23.43
C GLN A 137 -5.12 4.39 -22.03
N LYS A 138 -3.93 4.95 -21.82
CA LYS A 138 -3.61 5.65 -20.58
C LYS A 138 -4.55 6.85 -20.39
N GLY A 139 -5.28 6.85 -19.28
CA GLY A 139 -6.25 7.90 -18.94
C GLY A 139 -7.70 7.46 -19.12
N ASP A 140 -7.92 6.33 -19.79
CA ASP A 140 -9.26 5.73 -19.89
C ASP A 140 -9.71 5.13 -18.56
N ARG A 141 -11.03 5.04 -18.40
CA ARG A 141 -11.69 4.50 -17.22
C ARG A 141 -12.27 3.14 -17.55
N VAL A 142 -11.93 2.12 -16.77
CA VAL A 142 -12.47 0.76 -16.88
C VAL A 142 -13.34 0.49 -15.65
N GLY A 143 -14.62 0.21 -15.86
CA GLY A 143 -15.52 -0.22 -14.79
C GLY A 143 -15.28 -1.70 -14.47
N ILE A 144 -15.06 -2.02 -13.20
CA ILE A 144 -14.87 -3.39 -12.72
C ILE A 144 -16.05 -3.75 -11.84
N TYR A 145 -16.77 -4.81 -12.20
CA TYR A 145 -17.86 -5.36 -11.41
C TYR A 145 -17.64 -6.86 -11.25
N MET A 146 -16.92 -7.23 -10.19
CA MET A 146 -16.54 -8.60 -9.88
C MET A 146 -16.79 -8.89 -8.38
N PRO A 147 -17.15 -10.13 -8.01
CA PRO A 147 -17.20 -10.56 -6.62
C PRO A 147 -15.78 -10.69 -6.03
N MET A 148 -15.67 -11.14 -4.78
CA MET A 148 -14.39 -11.43 -4.11
C MET A 148 -13.76 -12.73 -4.66
N ILE A 149 -13.24 -12.67 -5.88
CA ILE A 149 -12.56 -13.77 -6.59
C ILE A 149 -11.10 -13.41 -6.90
N PRO A 150 -10.21 -14.38 -7.17
CA PRO A 150 -8.80 -14.13 -7.48
C PRO A 150 -8.55 -13.20 -8.66
N GLU A 151 -9.47 -13.16 -9.62
CA GLU A 151 -9.38 -12.38 -10.85
C GLU A 151 -9.72 -10.89 -10.66
N ALA A 152 -10.23 -10.49 -9.48
CA ALA A 152 -10.61 -9.12 -9.15
C ALA A 152 -9.41 -8.17 -8.99
#